data_AF-A0A3N5I154-F1
#
_entry.id   AF-A0A3N5I154-F1
#
_cell.length_a   1.000
_cell.length_b   1.000
_cell.length_c   1.000
_cell.angle_alpha   90.00
_cell.angle_beta   90.00
_cell.angle_gamma   90.00
#
_symmetry.space_group_name_H-M   'P 1'
#
loop_
_entity.id
_entity.type
_entity.pdbx_description
1 polymer ?
#
loop_
_entity_poly.entity_id
_entity_poly.type
_entity_poly.pdbx_seq_one_letter_code
_entity_poly.pdbx_strand_id
1 'polypeptide(L)' 'MSGVSLPDDKSLLLVDDDKPFVTRLARAMESRGFDVRMAESVAEGVAMVRRAAPAFAVVDLRLGDGN' A
#
# COMPACT_ATOMS: atom_id res chain seq x y z
N MET A 1 -12.86 -12.11 -23.29
CA MET A 1 -11.89 -11.42 -22.42
C MET A 1 -11.80 -12.23 -21.14
N SER A 2 -10.73 -13.01 -20.94
CA SER A 2 -10.49 -13.68 -19.66
C SER A 2 -10.09 -12.62 -18.65
N GLY A 3 -10.99 -12.28 -17.72
CA GLY A 3 -10.69 -11.36 -16.64
C GLY A 3 -9.56 -11.94 -15.78
N VAL A 4 -8.53 -11.13 -15.52
CA VAL A 4 -7.49 -11.49 -14.57
C VAL A 4 -8.14 -11.59 -13.19
N SER A 5 -8.16 -12.78 -12.59
CA SER A 5 -8.56 -12.96 -11.20
C SER A 5 -7.43 -12.43 -10.31
N LEU A 6 -7.76 -11.53 -9.38
CA LEU A 6 -6.81 -11.09 -8.37
C LEU A 6 -6.48 -12.26 -7.43
N PRO A 7 -5.24 -12.34 -6.91
CA PRO A 7 -4.88 -13.19 -5.79
C PRO A 7 -5.90 -13.14 -4.64
N ASP A 8 -6.09 -14.26 -3.96
CA ASP A 8 -6.95 -14.37 -2.77
C ASP A 8 -6.37 -13.57 -1.59
N ASP A 9 -5.04 -13.51 -1.49
CA ASP A 9 -4.33 -12.66 -0.54
C ASP A 9 -4.60 -11.19 -0.87
N LYS A 10 -5.29 -10.49 0.03
CA LYS A 10 -5.65 -9.08 -0.12
C LYS A 10 -4.74 -8.15 0.68
N SER A 11 -3.55 -8.60 1.11
CA SER A 11 -2.61 -7.74 1.81
C SER A 11 -2.04 -6.65 0.89
N LEU A 12 -2.16 -5.41 1.35
CA LEU A 12 -1.76 -4.20 0.61
C LEU A 12 -0.85 -3.33 1.47
N LEU A 13 0.27 -2.90 0.91
CA LEU A 13 1.13 -1.88 1.50
C LEU A 13 1.00 -0.57 0.73
N LEU A 14 0.66 0.52 1.41
CA LEU A 14 0.71 1.87 0.88
C LEU A 14 1.96 2.57 1.42
N VAL A 15 2.75 3.19 0.55
CA VAL A 15 3.98 3.91 0.94
C VAL A 15 3.93 5.33 0.39
N ASP A 16 3.69 6.30 1.25
CA ASP A 16 3.48 7.72 0.92
C ASP A 16 3.59 8.57 2.20
N ASP A 17 4.19 9.76 2.15
CA ASP A 17 4.31 10.68 3.29
C ASP A 17 3.11 11.64 3.46
N ASP A 18 2.21 11.74 2.47
CA ASP A 18 0.95 12.50 2.56
C ASP A 18 -0.12 11.73 3.36
N LYS A 19 -0.08 11.88 4.70
CA LYS A 19 -1.03 11.23 5.63
C LYS A 19 -2.51 11.38 5.23
N PRO A 20 -3.02 12.58 4.87
CA PRO A 20 -4.39 12.72 4.36
C PRO A 20 -4.70 11.85 3.14
N PHE A 21 -3.78 11.79 2.16
CA PHE A 21 -3.95 10.97 0.97
C PHE A 21 -3.99 9.48 1.30
N VAL A 22 -2.97 8.96 1.99
CA VAL A 22 -2.91 7.52 2.34
C VAL A 22 -4.07 7.09 3.22
N THR A 23 -4.54 7.93 4.15
CA THR A 23 -5.72 7.60 4.98
C THR A 23 -6.99 7.46 4.14
N ARG A 24 -7.18 8.34 3.13
CA ARG A 24 -8.33 8.24 2.22
C ARG A 24 -8.23 6.98 1.34
N LEU A 25 -7.03 6.69 0.83
CA LEU A 25 -6.79 5.52 -0.01
C LEU A 25 -6.99 4.23 0.79
N ALA A 26 -6.46 4.15 2.01
CA ALA A 26 -6.60 3.00 2.90
C ALA A 26 -8.07 2.65 3.13
N ARG A 27 -8.90 3.62 3.56
CA ARG A 27 -10.35 3.42 3.75
C ARG A 27 -11.04 2.91 2.49
N ALA A 28 -10.66 3.44 1.33
CA ALA A 28 -11.23 3.03 0.06
C ALA A 28 -10.81 1.60 -0.34
N MET A 29 -9.63 1.14 0.07
CA MET A 29 -9.17 -0.23 -0.20
C MET A 29 -9.70 -1.23 0.82
N GLU A 30 -9.76 -0.87 2.09
CA GLU A 30 -10.40 -1.67 3.16
C GLU A 30 -11.87 -1.94 2.84
N SER A 31 -12.62 -0.94 2.36
CA SER A 31 -14.02 -1.13 1.92
C SER A 31 -14.18 -2.07 0.72
N ARG A 32 -13.08 -2.39 0.02
CA ARG A 32 -13.01 -3.38 -1.07
C ARG A 32 -12.42 -4.72 -0.61
N GLY A 33 -12.19 -4.89 0.69
CA GLY A 33 -11.72 -6.14 1.29
C GLY A 33 -10.19 -6.30 1.32
N PHE A 34 -9.42 -5.22 1.20
CA PHE A 34 -7.96 -5.28 1.37
C PHE A 34 -7.54 -5.15 2.83
N ASP A 35 -6.50 -5.90 3.19
CA ASP A 35 -5.81 -5.79 4.47
C ASP A 35 -4.66 -4.78 4.34
N VAL A 36 -4.94 -3.52 4.68
CA VAL A 36 -4.05 -2.40 4.39
C VAL A 36 -3.05 -2.16 5.51
N ARG A 37 -1.78 -1.97 5.14
CA ARG A 37 -0.72 -1.40 5.97
C ARG A 37 -0.21 -0.13 5.30
N MET A 38 0.21 0.85 6.10
CA MET A 38 0.74 2.12 5.62
C MET A 38 2.15 2.32 6.13
N ALA A 39 3.01 2.90 5.31
CA ALA A 39 4.35 3.34 5.66
C ALA A 39 4.54 4.77 5.17
N GLU A 40 5.14 5.62 5.99
CA GLU A 40 5.37 7.05 5.69
C GLU A 40 6.76 7.29 5.08
N SER A 41 7.55 6.23 4.90
CA SER A 41 8.89 6.31 4.34
C SER A 41 9.32 5.02 3.64
N VAL A 42 10.31 5.13 2.75
CA VAL A 42 10.94 3.97 2.09
C VAL A 42 11.49 2.99 3.14
N ALA A 43 12.14 3.50 4.18
CA ALA A 43 12.75 2.67 5.22
C ALA A 43 11.70 1.82 5.97
N GLU A 44 10.59 2.44 6.34
CA GLU A 44 9.47 1.75 6.98
C GLU A 44 8.82 0.73 6.04
N GLY A 45 8.57 1.11 4.78
CA GLY A 45 8.01 0.21 3.77
C GLY A 45 8.87 -1.03 3.56
N VAL A 46 10.19 -0.86 3.42
CA VAL A 46 11.15 -1.98 3.30
C VAL A 46 11.14 -2.86 4.55
N ALA A 47 11.10 -2.27 5.75
CA ALA A 47 11.03 -3.04 6.99
C ALA A 47 9.73 -3.89 7.06
N MET A 48 8.59 -3.32 6.64
CA MET A 48 7.32 -4.03 6.60
C MET A 48 7.32 -5.18 5.58
N VAL A 49 7.91 -4.99 4.40
CA VAL A 49 8.05 -6.05 3.39
C VAL A 49 8.93 -7.19 3.92
N ARG A 50 10.04 -6.88 4.59
CA ARG A 50 10.92 -7.89 5.19
C ARG A 50 10.24 -8.70 6.29
N ARG A 51 9.35 -8.06 7.06
CA ARG A 51 8.58 -8.73 8.12
C ARG A 51 7.47 -9.61 7.55
N ALA A 52 6.74 -9.11 6.55
CA ALA A 52 5.65 -9.80 5.87
C ALA A 52 5.41 -9.14 4.50
N ALA A 53 5.83 -9.81 3.43
CA ALA A 53 5.65 -9.33 2.07
C ALA A 53 4.14 -9.26 1.73
N PRO A 54 3.64 -8.10 1.26
CA PRO A 54 2.26 -7.99 0.82
C PRO A 54 2.06 -8.59 -0.58
N ALA A 55 0.82 -8.96 -0.91
CA ALA A 55 0.45 -9.33 -2.28
C ALA A 55 0.46 -8.13 -3.23
N PHE A 56 0.21 -6.92 -2.70
CA PHE A 56 0.17 -5.68 -3.47
C PHE A 56 0.91 -4.54 -2.75
N ALA A 57 1.42 -3.60 -3.54
CA ALA A 57 1.95 -2.35 -3.01
C ALA A 57 1.58 -1.18 -3.92
N VAL A 58 1.28 -0.04 -3.31
CA VAL A 58 1.23 1.27 -3.98
C VAL A 58 2.31 2.12 -3.34
N VAL A 59 3.22 2.65 -4.16
CA VAL A 59 4.40 3.39 -3.70
C VAL A 59 4.42 4.72 -4.43
N ASP A 60 4.45 5.82 -3.68
CA ASP A 60 4.71 7.13 -4.27
C ASP A 60 6.16 7.20 -4.77
N LEU A 61 6.32 7.60 -6.04
CA LEU A 61 7.63 7.72 -6.69
C LEU A 61 8.38 8.98 -6.26
N ARG A 62 7.69 9.95 -5.65
CA ARG A 62 8.26 11.22 -5.17
C ARG A 62 8.55 11.23 -3.66
N LEU A 63 8.40 10.08 -3.01
CA LEU A 63 8.59 9.92 -1.59
C LEU A 63 9.99 10.37 -1.15
N GLY A 64 10.06 11.40 -0.31
CA GLY A 64 11.32 11.97 0.20
C GLY A 64 11.87 13.16 -0.60
N ASP A 65 11.40 13.38 -1.84
CA ASP A 65 11.72 14.60 -2.61
C ASP A 65 10.72 15.74 -2.33
N GLY A 66 9.67 15.45 -1.54
CA GLY A 66 8.63 16.40 -1.16
C GLY A 66 7.68 16.74 -2.31
N ASN A 67 6.45 17.11 -1.97
CA ASN A 67 5.53 17.77 -2.90
C ASN A 67 5.85 19.25 -3.05
#